data_AF-A0A2N1WE53-F1
#
_entry.id   AF-A0A2N1WE53-F1
#
_cell.length_a   1.000
_cell.length_b   1.000
_cell.length_c   1.000
_cell.angle_alpha   90.00
_cell.angle_beta   90.00
_cell.angle_gamma   90.00
#
_symmetry.space_group_name_H-M   'P 1'
#
loop_
_entity.id
_entity.type
_entity.pdbx_description
1 polymer ?
#
loop_
_entity_poly.entity_id
_entity_poly.type
_entity_poly.pdbx_seq_one_letter_code
_entity_poly.pdbx_strand_id
1 'polypeptide(L)'
;MAVELYDEHEQSERVRNWMRENGVSVLMGVVLALAGIFGWRQWQDYQITQAMLANEYYAAVQREVEAGNLEAAAQQWASLREAVGEHGYSALAGLLIAGEHAARGELDPAAEIYAELRQGKSWDALQPLLRIRLAQLESARGRSDSALSLLQGAAPIGFEGLWQELRGDVLLDQSQGLNFPATYALVAQRHMQQYGTTTRDFELISLKNHANAQLNPLAHFHHKKVTQTDIDAGATVAAPLRLFDCCPVSDGAAAIIISRNPRDERSVPIIGSGLGTDAISLAQRENHTSFAAARAAAGQAYMQAGITAADIDLVEVHDCFTIAEIVAMEDLGLAEPGAAVDLIRAGETAPGGKMPVNPSGGLKAGGHAIGATGIGQMYEATKQLRGEAGDRQVPGAEIAV
;
A
#
# COMPACT_ATOMS: atom_id res chain seq x y z
N MET A 1 63.77 -27.90 29.08
CA MET A 1 63.20 -26.54 29.23
C MET A 1 63.04 -26.30 30.71
N ALA A 2 63.98 -25.57 31.32
CA ALA A 2 63.88 -25.20 32.72
C ALA A 2 62.85 -24.08 32.85
N VAL A 3 61.80 -24.32 33.62
CA VAL A 3 60.90 -23.25 34.08
C VAL A 3 61.68 -22.54 35.19
N GLU A 4 62.16 -21.32 34.92
CA GLU A 4 62.66 -20.42 35.97
C GLU A 4 61.50 -20.11 36.91
N LEU A 5 61.45 -20.81 38.05
CA LEU A 5 60.61 -20.46 39.19
C LEU A 5 61.28 -19.27 39.87
N TYR A 6 60.92 -18.07 39.45
CA TYR A 6 61.33 -16.82 40.10
C TYR A 6 60.83 -16.80 41.56
N ASP A 7 61.71 -16.42 42.48
CA ASP A 7 61.39 -16.18 43.90
C ASP A 7 60.28 -15.12 44.01
N GLU A 8 59.36 -15.25 44.97
CA GLU A 8 58.19 -14.36 45.12
C GLU A 8 58.62 -12.88 45.19
N HIS A 9 59.83 -12.63 45.71
CA HIS A 9 60.42 -11.31 45.78
C HIS A 9 60.78 -10.71 44.40
N GLU A 10 61.36 -11.48 43.49
CA GLU A 10 61.74 -11.00 42.14
C GLU A 10 60.51 -10.75 41.26
N GLN A 11 59.46 -11.57 41.40
CA GLN A 11 58.19 -11.33 40.71
C GLN A 11 57.55 -10.02 41.18
N SER A 12 57.63 -9.73 42.48
CA SER A 12 57.08 -8.49 43.05
C SER A 12 57.81 -7.24 42.54
N GLU A 13 59.14 -7.29 42.39
CA GLU A 13 59.93 -6.16 41.88
C GLU A 13 59.67 -5.89 40.39
N ARG A 14 59.51 -6.94 39.57
CA ARG A 14 59.16 -6.80 38.16
C ARG A 14 57.82 -6.08 37.97
N VAL A 15 56.79 -6.48 38.72
CA VAL A 15 55.48 -5.82 38.67
C VAL A 15 55.59 -4.36 39.12
N ARG A 16 56.39 -4.08 40.14
CA ARG A 16 56.59 -2.73 40.68
C ARG A 16 57.33 -1.81 39.70
N ASN A 17 58.32 -2.33 38.98
CA ASN A 17 59.04 -1.60 37.93
C ASN A 17 58.16 -1.39 36.69
N TRP A 18 57.40 -2.41 36.26
CA TRP A 18 56.44 -2.29 35.17
C TRP A 18 55.35 -1.26 35.47
N MET A 19 54.83 -1.23 36.71
CA MET A 19 53.89 -0.21 37.18
C MET A 19 54.51 1.19 37.23
N ARG A 20 55.80 1.33 37.53
CA ARG A 20 56.49 2.64 37.46
C ARG A 20 56.64 3.14 36.03
N GLU A 21 56.91 2.25 35.08
CA GLU A 21 57.09 2.60 33.67
C GLU A 21 55.75 2.82 32.95
N ASN A 22 54.73 1.99 33.23
CA ASN A 22 53.47 1.94 32.47
C ASN A 22 52.24 2.39 33.25
N GLY A 23 52.35 2.63 34.57
CA GLY A 23 51.21 2.94 35.43
C GLY A 23 50.45 4.20 35.01
N VAL A 24 51.14 5.22 34.50
CA VAL A 24 50.52 6.44 33.96
C VAL A 24 49.70 6.13 32.70
N SER A 25 50.23 5.31 31.78
CA SER A 25 49.54 4.91 30.55
C SER A 25 48.32 4.05 30.83
N VAL A 26 48.42 3.12 31.79
CA VAL A 26 47.27 2.30 32.24
C VAL A 26 46.20 3.17 32.87
N LEU A 27 46.57 4.11 33.76
CA LEU A 27 45.64 5.04 34.38
C LEU A 27 44.92 5.90 33.32
N MET A 28 45.65 6.42 32.34
CA MET A 28 45.08 7.16 31.20
C MET A 28 44.10 6.31 30.38
N GLY A 29 44.45 5.05 30.10
CA GLY A 29 43.58 4.11 29.38
C GLY A 29 42.26 3.86 30.12
N VAL A 30 42.32 3.69 31.44
CA VAL A 30 41.13 3.52 32.29
C VAL A 30 40.28 4.81 32.31
N VAL A 31 40.90 5.99 32.43
CA VAL A 31 40.17 7.26 32.42
C VAL A 31 39.48 7.50 31.08
N LEU A 32 40.13 7.21 29.94
CA LEU A 32 39.52 7.31 28.61
C LEU A 32 38.38 6.32 28.43
N ALA A 33 38.53 5.08 28.92
CA ALA A 33 37.47 4.08 28.87
C ALA A 33 36.24 4.51 29.70
N LEU A 34 36.47 5.02 30.92
CA LEU A 34 35.40 5.55 31.76
C LEU A 34 34.74 6.78 31.13
N ALA A 35 35.51 7.73 30.58
CA ALA A 35 34.97 8.89 29.88
C ALA A 35 34.13 8.47 28.67
N GLY A 36 34.54 7.45 27.92
CA GLY A 36 33.77 6.87 26.82
C GLY A 36 32.46 6.24 27.30
N ILE A 37 32.48 5.45 28.38
CA ILE A 37 31.29 4.80 28.93
C ILE A 37 30.30 5.82 29.49
N PHE A 38 30.77 6.77 30.30
CA PHE A 38 29.91 7.80 30.90
C PHE A 38 29.40 8.78 29.84
N GLY A 39 30.24 9.20 28.90
CA GLY A 39 29.83 10.05 27.78
C GLY A 39 28.78 9.36 26.90
N TRP A 40 28.97 8.07 26.59
CA TRP A 40 27.99 7.29 25.84
C TRP A 40 26.67 7.13 26.59
N ARG A 41 26.70 6.79 27.88
CA ARG A 41 25.49 6.72 28.71
C ARG A 41 24.75 8.05 28.78
N GLN A 42 25.46 9.15 29.03
CA GLN A 42 24.85 10.48 29.09
C GLN A 42 24.26 10.89 27.74
N TRP A 43 24.91 10.54 26.63
CA TRP A 43 24.35 10.74 25.31
C TRP A 43 23.10 9.88 25.06
N GLN A 44 23.08 8.62 25.49
CA GLN A 44 21.88 7.77 25.41
C GLN A 44 20.72 8.33 26.25
N ASP A 45 20.99 8.76 27.48
CA ASP A 45 19.98 9.37 28.36
C ASP A 45 19.43 10.67 27.77
N TYR A 46 20.30 11.47 27.13
CA TYR A 46 19.88 12.66 26.38
C TYR A 46 18.95 12.31 25.22
N GLN A 47 19.30 11.30 24.40
CA GLN A 47 18.45 10.86 23.29
C GLN A 47 17.09 10.34 23.77
N ILE A 48 17.05 9.55 24.86
CA ILE A 48 15.80 9.07 25.46
C ILE A 48 14.94 10.24 25.94
N THR A 49 15.55 11.21 26.64
CA THR A 49 14.85 12.39 27.16
C THR A 49 14.25 13.21 26.02
N GLN A 50 15.01 13.43 24.94
CA GLN A 50 14.54 14.13 23.74
C GLN A 50 13.38 13.36 23.06
N ALA A 51 13.49 12.04 22.94
CA ALA A 51 12.43 11.21 22.37
C ALA A 51 11.14 11.22 23.21
N MET A 52 11.26 11.19 24.54
CA MET A 52 10.11 11.28 25.45
C MET A 52 9.41 12.63 25.33
N LEU A 53 10.18 13.72 25.31
CA LEU A 53 9.65 15.07 25.13
C LEU A 53 8.95 15.20 23.76
N ALA A 54 9.59 14.71 22.69
CA ALA A 54 9.02 14.71 21.35
C ALA A 54 7.69 13.92 21.28
N ASN A 55 7.62 12.78 21.95
CA ASN A 55 6.41 11.96 22.01
C ASN A 55 5.27 12.66 22.78
N GLU A 56 5.57 13.40 23.86
CA GLU A 56 4.57 14.15 24.62
C GLU A 56 3.91 15.24 23.75
N TYR A 57 4.70 16.04 23.05
CA TYR A 57 4.19 17.03 22.11
C TYR A 57 3.45 16.38 20.94
N TYR A 58 3.97 15.28 20.38
CA TYR A 58 3.28 14.55 19.32
C TYR A 58 1.90 14.05 19.77
N ALA A 59 1.78 13.51 20.99
CA ALA A 59 0.50 13.10 21.56
C ALA A 59 -0.44 14.31 21.81
N ALA A 60 0.09 15.51 22.07
CA ALA A 60 -0.72 16.73 22.11
C ALA A 60 -1.25 17.10 20.72
N VAL A 61 -0.41 17.04 19.68
CA VAL A 61 -0.86 17.24 18.28
C VAL A 61 -1.97 16.26 17.91
N GLN A 62 -1.79 14.97 18.21
CA GLN A 62 -2.80 13.93 17.92
C GLN A 62 -4.16 14.27 18.55
N ARG A 63 -4.19 14.65 19.83
CA ARG A 63 -5.45 15.01 20.52
C ARG A 63 -6.15 16.21 19.88
N GLU A 64 -5.41 17.23 19.47
CA GLU A 64 -6.00 18.41 18.82
C GLU A 64 -6.53 18.07 17.42
N VAL A 65 -5.81 17.23 16.65
CA VAL A 65 -6.30 16.73 15.36
C VAL A 65 -7.57 15.90 15.53
N GLU A 66 -7.61 14.99 16.49
CA GLU A 66 -8.80 14.18 16.82
C GLU A 66 -9.99 15.05 17.27
N ALA A 67 -9.73 16.14 17.98
CA ALA A 67 -10.73 17.14 18.36
C ALA A 67 -11.16 18.05 17.18
N GLY A 68 -10.51 17.90 16.02
CA GLY A 68 -10.75 18.68 14.81
C GLY A 68 -10.17 20.10 14.83
N ASN A 69 -9.33 20.42 15.82
CA ASN A 69 -8.76 21.74 16.07
C ASN A 69 -7.36 21.88 15.42
N LEU A 70 -7.35 22.11 14.11
CA LEU A 70 -6.10 22.16 13.33
C LEU A 70 -5.19 23.35 13.67
N GLU A 71 -5.76 24.48 14.09
CA GLU A 71 -4.97 25.64 14.48
C GLU A 71 -4.18 25.36 15.76
N ALA A 72 -4.80 24.76 16.78
CA ALA A 72 -4.10 24.33 17.98
C ALA A 72 -3.10 23.21 17.69
N ALA A 73 -3.45 22.26 16.82
CA ALA A 73 -2.52 21.22 16.38
C ALA A 73 -1.27 21.82 15.73
N ALA A 74 -1.42 22.83 14.86
CA ALA A 74 -0.30 23.54 14.24
C ALA A 74 0.57 24.29 15.27
N GLN A 75 -0.04 24.89 16.31
CA GLN A 75 0.70 25.51 17.42
C GLN A 75 1.50 24.48 18.24
N GLN A 76 0.91 23.32 18.53
CA GLN A 76 1.61 22.22 19.20
C GLN A 76 2.76 21.67 18.34
N TRP A 77 2.56 21.60 17.03
CA TRP A 77 3.60 21.20 16.09
C TRP A 77 4.75 22.22 15.99
N ALA A 78 4.45 23.52 16.01
CA ALA A 78 5.48 24.55 16.11
C ALA A 78 6.29 24.42 17.42
N SER A 79 5.61 24.21 18.54
CA SER A 79 6.23 24.01 19.86
C SER A 79 7.12 22.76 19.90
N LEU A 80 6.68 21.66 19.28
CA LEU A 80 7.46 20.44 19.12
C LEU A 80 8.78 20.73 18.39
N ARG A 81 8.72 21.44 17.26
CA ARG A 81 9.91 21.76 16.45
C ARG A 81 10.87 22.69 17.18
N GLU A 82 10.36 23.62 17.97
CA GLU A 82 11.21 24.47 18.82
C GLU A 82 11.89 23.67 19.93
N ALA A 83 11.17 22.73 20.54
CA ALA A 83 11.67 21.95 21.67
C ALA A 83 12.71 20.89 21.29
N VAL A 84 12.48 20.15 20.18
CA VAL A 84 13.32 18.99 19.80
C VAL A 84 13.96 19.10 18.42
N GLY A 85 13.66 20.14 17.65
CA GLY A 85 14.21 20.36 16.31
C GLY A 85 13.70 19.36 15.25
N GLU A 86 14.57 19.02 14.31
CA GLU A 86 14.32 18.00 13.28
C GLU A 86 14.36 16.59 13.89
N HIS A 87 13.24 16.17 14.49
CA HIS A 87 13.04 14.83 15.04
C HIS A 87 11.95 14.08 14.24
N GLY A 88 11.97 12.73 14.24
CA GLY A 88 11.00 11.91 13.50
C GLY A 88 9.54 12.20 13.88
N TYR A 89 9.27 12.42 15.17
CA TYR A 89 7.95 12.84 15.66
C TYR A 89 7.50 14.20 15.11
N SER A 90 8.43 15.12 14.82
CA SER A 90 8.12 16.40 14.17
C SER A 90 7.59 16.19 12.75
N ALA A 91 8.18 15.24 12.02
CA ALA A 91 7.69 14.86 10.69
C ALA A 91 6.31 14.18 10.76
N LEU A 92 6.12 13.24 11.68
CA LEU A 92 4.84 12.55 11.88
C LEU A 92 3.71 13.52 12.27
N ALA A 93 3.98 14.47 13.16
CA ALA A 93 3.00 15.51 13.53
C ALA A 93 2.58 16.34 12.31
N GLY A 94 3.54 16.80 11.51
CA GLY A 94 3.24 17.56 10.30
C GLY A 94 2.44 16.74 9.28
N LEU A 95 2.82 15.48 9.07
CA LEU A 95 2.08 14.56 8.19
C LEU A 95 0.63 14.36 8.65
N LEU A 96 0.40 14.25 9.95
CA LEU A 96 -0.94 14.09 10.52
C LEU A 96 -1.81 15.33 10.25
N ILE A 97 -1.27 16.52 10.53
CA ILE A 97 -1.97 17.80 10.30
C ILE A 97 -2.25 17.99 8.80
N ALA A 98 -1.25 17.75 7.94
CA ALA A 98 -1.39 17.88 6.49
C ALA A 98 -2.42 16.89 5.93
N GLY A 99 -2.44 15.66 6.45
CA GLY A 99 -3.42 14.64 6.08
C GLY A 99 -4.85 15.07 6.40
N GLU A 100 -5.08 15.65 7.57
CA GLU A 100 -6.40 16.14 7.96
C GLU A 100 -6.84 17.38 7.15
N HIS A 101 -5.93 18.32 6.86
CA HIS A 101 -6.22 19.41 5.91
C HIS A 101 -6.63 18.86 4.54
N ALA A 102 -5.89 17.88 4.02
CA ALA A 102 -6.22 17.25 2.74
C ALA A 102 -7.59 16.54 2.77
N ALA A 103 -7.92 15.86 3.88
CA ALA A 103 -9.22 15.21 4.06
C ALA A 103 -10.40 16.20 4.07
N ARG A 104 -10.18 17.44 4.53
CA ARG A 104 -11.15 18.53 4.50
C ARG A 104 -11.23 19.25 3.14
N GLY A 105 -10.39 18.88 2.18
CA GLY A 105 -10.26 19.58 0.89
C GLY A 105 -9.48 20.89 0.98
N GLU A 106 -8.78 21.15 2.09
CA GLU A 106 -7.95 22.32 2.32
C GLU A 106 -6.55 22.09 1.71
N LEU A 107 -6.47 22.14 0.37
CA LEU A 107 -5.30 21.68 -0.38
C LEU A 107 -4.05 22.52 -0.19
N ASP A 108 -4.19 23.85 -0.05
CA ASP A 108 -3.06 24.76 0.12
C ASP A 108 -2.33 24.57 1.44
N PRO A 109 -2.99 24.60 2.63
CA PRO A 109 -2.28 24.38 3.89
C PRO A 109 -1.67 22.97 3.96
N ALA A 110 -2.36 21.95 3.43
CA ALA A 110 -1.79 20.61 3.34
C ALA A 110 -0.48 20.61 2.54
N ALA A 111 -0.49 21.21 1.36
CA ALA A 111 0.67 21.23 0.48
C ALA A 111 1.85 22.03 1.04
N GLU A 112 1.58 23.15 1.72
CA GLU A 112 2.62 23.94 2.39
C GLU A 112 3.36 23.12 3.45
N ILE A 113 2.61 22.37 4.28
CA ILE A 113 3.21 21.49 5.29
C ILE A 113 4.05 20.38 4.63
N TYR A 114 3.54 19.72 3.58
CA TYR A 114 4.34 18.71 2.86
C TYR A 114 5.59 19.30 2.21
N ALA A 115 5.51 20.51 1.64
CA ALA A 115 6.65 21.21 1.06
C ALA A 115 7.69 21.62 2.10
N GLU A 116 7.24 22.01 3.30
CA GLU A 116 8.13 22.30 4.44
C GLU A 116 8.82 21.04 4.94
N LEU A 117 8.07 19.95 5.17
CA LEU A 117 8.62 18.67 5.60
C LEU A 117 9.67 18.12 4.63
N ARG A 118 9.52 18.35 3.32
CA ARG A 118 10.49 17.93 2.31
C ARG A 118 11.86 18.57 2.48
N GLN A 119 11.94 19.73 3.13
CA GLN A 119 13.21 20.45 3.36
C GLN A 119 14.03 19.84 4.51
N GLY A 120 13.40 19.04 5.38
CA GLY A 120 14.08 18.41 6.51
C GLY A 120 15.01 17.27 6.09
N LYS A 121 16.11 17.12 6.83
CA LYS A 121 17.18 16.14 6.55
C LYS A 121 17.15 14.93 7.48
N SER A 122 16.47 15.03 8.62
CA SER A 122 16.42 13.95 9.61
C SER A 122 15.51 12.76 9.22
N TRP A 123 14.83 12.79 8.07
CA TRP A 123 13.88 11.74 7.65
C TRP A 123 13.98 11.40 6.16
N ASP A 124 15.17 11.09 5.68
CA ASP A 124 15.42 10.66 4.29
C ASP A 124 14.51 9.49 3.85
N ALA A 125 14.19 8.58 4.77
CA ALA A 125 13.29 7.45 4.51
C ALA A 125 11.85 7.88 4.14
N LEU A 126 11.41 9.07 4.55
CA LEU A 126 10.08 9.61 4.25
C LEU A 126 10.05 10.43 2.96
N GLN A 127 11.22 10.80 2.41
CA GLN A 127 11.30 11.66 1.22
C GLN A 127 10.52 11.13 0.00
N PRO A 128 10.53 9.81 -0.31
CA PRO A 128 9.67 9.25 -1.36
C PRO A 128 8.19 9.55 -1.14
N LEU A 129 7.70 9.30 0.08
CA LEU A 129 6.30 9.49 0.45
C LEU A 129 5.92 10.98 0.40
N LEU A 130 6.76 11.86 0.93
CA LEU A 130 6.54 13.31 0.92
C LEU A 130 6.42 13.85 -0.51
N ARG A 131 7.28 13.39 -1.43
CA ARG A 131 7.23 13.77 -2.85
C ARG A 131 5.94 13.33 -3.51
N ILE A 132 5.53 12.08 -3.29
CA ILE A 132 4.31 11.51 -3.87
C ILE A 132 3.07 12.25 -3.35
N ARG A 133 2.95 12.43 -2.02
CA ARG A 133 1.81 13.15 -1.43
C ARG A 133 1.74 14.60 -1.88
N LEU A 134 2.87 15.30 -1.94
CA LEU A 134 2.90 16.66 -2.44
C LEU A 134 2.52 16.72 -3.94
N ALA A 135 2.97 15.77 -4.76
CA ALA A 135 2.60 15.71 -6.16
C ALA A 135 1.10 15.47 -6.35
N GLN A 136 0.47 14.62 -5.52
CA GLN A 136 -0.99 14.45 -5.49
C GLN A 136 -1.71 15.78 -5.21
N LEU A 137 -1.25 16.54 -4.20
CA LEU A 137 -1.84 17.83 -3.84
C LEU A 137 -1.60 18.92 -4.89
N GLU A 138 -0.44 18.92 -5.57
CA GLU A 138 -0.17 19.82 -6.71
C GLU A 138 -1.09 19.47 -7.91
N SER A 139 -1.30 18.18 -8.20
CA SER A 139 -2.24 17.76 -9.25
C SER A 139 -3.67 18.18 -8.93
N ALA A 140 -4.13 17.93 -7.70
CA ALA A 140 -5.46 18.32 -7.24
C ALA A 140 -5.70 19.84 -7.29
N ARG A 141 -4.64 20.65 -7.18
CA ARG A 141 -4.68 22.12 -7.36
C ARG A 141 -4.56 22.57 -8.82
N GLY A 142 -4.56 21.64 -9.78
CA GLY A 142 -4.42 21.92 -11.20
C GLY A 142 -3.01 22.34 -11.62
N ARG A 143 -1.99 22.09 -10.78
CA ARG A 143 -0.59 22.46 -11.02
C ARG A 143 0.21 21.26 -11.54
N SER A 144 -0.24 20.70 -12.66
CA SER A 144 0.32 19.45 -13.20
C SER A 144 1.83 19.52 -13.48
N ASP A 145 2.35 20.66 -13.95
CA ASP A 145 3.80 20.83 -14.17
C ASP A 145 4.62 20.71 -12.87
N SER A 146 4.08 21.25 -11.78
CA SER A 146 4.67 21.16 -10.44
C SER A 146 4.66 19.71 -9.94
N ALA A 147 3.53 19.02 -10.10
CA ALA A 147 3.39 17.60 -9.77
C ALA A 147 4.37 16.73 -10.59
N LEU A 148 4.50 16.95 -11.90
CA LEU A 148 5.47 16.23 -12.75
C LEU A 148 6.91 16.52 -12.34
N SER A 149 7.24 17.76 -11.96
CA SER A 149 8.57 18.12 -11.46
C SER A 149 8.95 17.32 -10.22
N LEU A 150 8.01 17.15 -9.28
CA LEU A 150 8.20 16.34 -8.09
C LEU A 150 8.43 14.86 -8.42
N LEU A 151 7.87 14.39 -9.54
CA LEU A 151 7.95 13.01 -10.03
C LEU A 151 9.05 12.77 -11.09
N GLN A 152 10.02 13.68 -11.22
CA GLN A 152 11.17 13.50 -12.10
C GLN A 152 12.20 12.52 -11.52
N GLY A 153 12.89 11.83 -12.43
CA GLY A 153 13.98 10.91 -12.13
C GLY A 153 13.54 9.46 -11.98
N ALA A 154 14.45 8.63 -11.47
CA ALA A 154 14.14 7.24 -11.14
C ALA A 154 13.19 7.18 -9.95
N ALA A 155 12.19 6.32 -10.03
CA ALA A 155 11.29 6.06 -8.93
C ALA A 155 12.09 5.48 -7.74
N PRO A 156 11.80 5.91 -6.50
CA PRO A 156 12.41 5.31 -5.32
C PRO A 156 12.03 3.83 -5.16
N ILE A 157 12.97 3.03 -4.67
CA ILE A 157 12.78 1.60 -4.41
C ILE A 157 11.57 1.37 -3.50
N GLY A 158 10.64 0.53 -3.95
CA GLY A 158 9.41 0.19 -3.23
C GLY A 158 8.23 1.12 -3.52
N PHE A 159 8.44 2.16 -4.34
CA PHE A 159 7.40 3.12 -4.73
C PHE A 159 7.19 3.19 -6.25
N GLU A 160 7.84 2.31 -7.03
CA GLU A 160 7.80 2.33 -8.50
C GLU A 160 6.37 2.37 -9.06
N GLY A 161 5.48 1.51 -8.55
CA GLY A 161 4.09 1.45 -8.98
C GLY A 161 3.36 2.78 -8.77
N LEU A 162 3.32 3.23 -7.52
CA LEU A 162 2.67 4.49 -7.12
C LEU A 162 3.28 5.71 -7.83
N TRP A 163 4.59 5.68 -8.08
CA TRP A 163 5.31 6.73 -8.79
C TRP A 163 4.88 6.85 -10.24
N GLN A 164 4.86 5.73 -10.97
CA GLN A 164 4.52 5.74 -12.39
C GLN A 164 3.03 5.93 -12.61
N GLU A 165 2.19 5.39 -11.73
CA GLU A 165 0.74 5.61 -11.72
C GLU A 165 0.44 7.10 -11.56
N LEU A 166 0.90 7.73 -10.48
CA LEU A 166 0.64 9.15 -10.23
C LEU A 166 1.21 10.02 -11.36
N ARG A 167 2.38 9.69 -11.88
CA ARG A 167 2.95 10.42 -13.02
C ARG A 167 2.08 10.26 -14.27
N GLY A 168 1.55 9.06 -14.50
CA GLY A 168 0.58 8.79 -15.56
C GLY A 168 -0.70 9.60 -15.38
N ASP A 169 -1.25 9.63 -14.17
CA ASP A 169 -2.43 10.42 -13.81
C ASP A 169 -2.21 11.90 -14.05
N VAL A 170 -1.07 12.45 -13.63
CA VAL A 170 -0.77 13.88 -13.83
C VAL A 170 -0.62 14.20 -15.33
N LEU A 171 -0.03 13.29 -16.11
CA LEU A 171 0.05 13.43 -17.58
C LEU A 171 -1.32 13.31 -18.24
N LEU A 172 -2.21 12.48 -17.68
CA LEU A 172 -3.59 12.32 -18.13
C LEU A 172 -4.46 13.53 -17.73
N ASP A 173 -4.26 14.09 -16.54
CA ASP A 173 -4.90 15.31 -16.03
C ASP A 173 -4.48 16.54 -16.84
N GLN A 174 -3.22 16.62 -17.29
CA GLN A 174 -2.80 17.59 -18.32
C GLN A 174 -3.66 17.51 -19.59
N SER A 175 -4.29 16.36 -19.85
CA SER A 175 -5.05 16.06 -21.06
C SER A 175 -6.57 15.98 -20.86
N GLN A 176 -7.20 16.97 -20.23
CA GLN A 176 -8.68 17.20 -20.17
C GLN A 176 -9.42 16.66 -18.92
N GLY A 177 -8.75 16.37 -17.80
CA GLY A 177 -9.42 16.00 -16.53
C GLY A 177 -10.00 14.58 -16.48
N LEU A 178 -9.40 13.64 -17.21
CA LEU A 178 -9.74 12.22 -17.19
C LEU A 178 -9.06 11.52 -16.00
N ASN A 179 -9.60 11.64 -14.79
CA ASN A 179 -9.15 10.82 -13.66
C ASN A 179 -9.59 9.35 -13.81
N PHE A 180 -9.13 8.46 -12.91
CA PHE A 180 -9.48 7.03 -12.96
C PHE A 180 -11.00 6.75 -12.98
N PRO A 181 -11.82 7.33 -12.08
CA PRO A 181 -13.28 7.16 -12.16
C PRO A 181 -13.87 7.57 -13.51
N ALA A 182 -13.43 8.71 -14.07
CA ALA A 182 -13.90 9.16 -15.38
C ALA A 182 -13.50 8.20 -16.51
N THR A 183 -12.28 7.66 -16.46
CA THR A 183 -11.78 6.71 -17.45
C THR A 183 -12.57 5.40 -17.43
N TYR A 184 -12.82 4.83 -16.24
CA TYR A 184 -13.64 3.62 -16.11
C TYR A 184 -15.13 3.89 -16.37
N ALA A 185 -15.62 5.10 -16.12
CA ALA A 185 -16.98 5.48 -16.52
C ALA A 185 -17.16 5.45 -18.04
N LEU A 186 -16.15 5.87 -18.83
CA LEU A 186 -16.18 5.75 -20.29
C LEU A 186 -16.20 4.28 -20.75
N VAL A 187 -15.41 3.41 -20.10
CA VAL A 187 -15.44 1.95 -20.34
C VAL A 187 -16.84 1.40 -20.03
N ALA A 188 -17.43 1.79 -18.90
CA ALA A 188 -18.78 1.38 -18.51
C ALA A 188 -19.81 1.83 -19.54
N GLN A 189 -19.83 3.11 -19.93
CA GLN A 189 -20.74 3.62 -20.95
C GLN A 189 -20.61 2.87 -22.27
N ARG A 190 -19.38 2.56 -22.69
CA ARG A 190 -19.15 1.80 -23.92
C ARG A 190 -19.66 0.37 -23.81
N HIS A 191 -19.41 -0.32 -22.68
CA HIS A 191 -19.88 -1.69 -22.44
C HIS A 191 -21.42 -1.73 -22.38
N MET A 192 -22.05 -0.78 -21.69
CA MET A 192 -23.50 -0.60 -21.67
C MET A 192 -24.07 -0.38 -23.09
N GLN A 193 -23.43 0.49 -23.90
CA GLN A 193 -23.87 0.76 -25.27
C GLN A 193 -23.73 -0.47 -26.19
N GLN A 194 -22.67 -1.25 -26.01
CA GLN A 194 -22.34 -2.36 -26.90
C GLN A 194 -23.07 -3.66 -26.53
N TYR A 195 -23.20 -3.95 -25.23
CA TYR A 195 -23.71 -5.22 -24.72
C TYR A 195 -25.00 -5.11 -23.88
N GLY A 196 -25.45 -3.90 -23.58
CA GLY A 196 -26.69 -3.69 -22.82
C GLY A 196 -26.55 -3.92 -21.31
N THR A 197 -25.33 -3.96 -20.79
CA THR A 197 -25.07 -3.94 -19.33
C THR A 197 -25.74 -2.72 -18.69
N THR A 198 -26.11 -2.85 -17.43
CA THR A 198 -26.87 -1.85 -16.70
C THR A 198 -26.20 -1.50 -15.37
N THR A 199 -26.57 -0.36 -14.77
CA THR A 199 -26.10 -0.02 -13.41
C THR A 199 -26.54 -1.07 -12.39
N ARG A 200 -27.64 -1.78 -12.65
CA ARG A 200 -28.09 -2.88 -11.79
C ARG A 200 -27.06 -4.01 -11.73
N ASP A 201 -26.36 -4.27 -12.82
CA ASP A 201 -25.31 -5.29 -12.86
C ASP A 201 -24.10 -4.86 -12.01
N PHE A 202 -23.76 -3.57 -12.03
CA PHE A 202 -22.72 -2.99 -11.19
C PHE A 202 -23.08 -3.07 -9.69
N GLU A 203 -24.33 -2.79 -9.34
CA GLU A 203 -24.85 -2.90 -7.97
C GLU A 203 -24.76 -4.33 -7.43
N LEU A 204 -24.99 -5.35 -8.26
CA LEU A 204 -24.87 -6.76 -7.87
C LEU A 204 -23.43 -7.12 -7.49
N ILE A 205 -22.45 -6.66 -8.27
CA ILE A 205 -21.02 -6.82 -7.94
C ILE A 205 -20.70 -6.09 -6.63
N SER A 206 -21.21 -4.87 -6.49
CA SER A 206 -21.01 -4.03 -5.30
C SER A 206 -21.52 -4.71 -4.02
N LEU A 207 -22.72 -5.30 -4.07
CA LEU A 207 -23.31 -6.09 -2.99
C LEU A 207 -22.48 -7.34 -2.67
N LYS A 208 -22.14 -8.13 -3.70
CA LYS A 208 -21.33 -9.35 -3.56
C LYS A 208 -20.02 -9.04 -2.85
N ASN A 209 -19.27 -8.06 -3.34
CA ASN A 209 -17.94 -7.75 -2.80
C ASN A 209 -18.01 -7.22 -1.38
N HIS A 210 -19.04 -6.43 -1.03
CA HIS A 210 -19.26 -6.05 0.37
C HIS A 210 -19.61 -7.24 1.26
N ALA A 211 -20.45 -8.17 0.80
CA ALA A 211 -20.76 -9.38 1.56
C ALA A 211 -19.51 -10.24 1.79
N ASN A 212 -18.68 -10.42 0.77
CA ASN A 212 -17.40 -11.13 0.86
C ASN A 212 -16.43 -10.43 1.84
N ALA A 213 -16.33 -9.10 1.77
CA ALA A 213 -15.49 -8.31 2.66
C ALA A 213 -15.88 -8.47 4.14
N GLN A 214 -17.17 -8.68 4.46
CA GLN A 214 -17.57 -8.94 5.85
C GLN A 214 -17.01 -10.25 6.40
N LEU A 215 -16.76 -11.23 5.53
CA LEU A 215 -16.16 -12.51 5.89
C LEU A 215 -14.62 -12.45 5.95
N ASN A 216 -14.03 -11.30 5.59
CA ASN A 216 -12.60 -11.08 5.58
C ASN A 216 -12.20 -10.09 6.68
N PRO A 217 -11.58 -10.55 7.79
CA PRO A 217 -11.13 -9.66 8.87
C PRO A 217 -10.10 -8.59 8.45
N LEU A 218 -9.46 -8.76 7.28
CA LEU A 218 -8.47 -7.82 6.75
C LEU A 218 -9.08 -6.78 5.80
N ALA A 219 -10.35 -6.93 5.42
CA ALA A 219 -11.00 -6.04 4.47
C ALA A 219 -11.28 -4.65 5.06
N HIS A 220 -11.09 -3.58 4.27
CA HIS A 220 -11.44 -2.21 4.64
C HIS A 220 -12.88 -2.12 5.15
N PHE A 221 -13.83 -2.75 4.46
CA PHE A 221 -15.24 -2.72 4.83
C PHE A 221 -15.69 -3.87 5.75
N HIS A 222 -14.77 -4.58 6.41
CA HIS A 222 -15.09 -5.72 7.29
C HIS A 222 -16.17 -5.38 8.34
N HIS A 223 -16.07 -4.20 8.99
CA HIS A 223 -16.96 -3.79 10.07
C HIS A 223 -18.23 -3.05 9.60
N LYS A 224 -18.43 -2.86 8.30
CA LYS A 224 -19.58 -2.11 7.77
C LYS A 224 -20.46 -3.00 6.91
N LYS A 225 -21.73 -3.13 7.29
CA LYS A 225 -22.74 -3.75 6.44
C LYS A 225 -23.29 -2.74 5.45
N VAL A 226 -22.91 -2.90 4.19
CA VAL A 226 -23.45 -2.11 3.10
C VAL A 226 -24.64 -2.84 2.52
N THR A 227 -25.78 -2.15 2.47
CA THR A 227 -27.06 -2.66 1.97
C THR A 227 -27.35 -2.12 0.56
N GLN A 228 -28.37 -2.67 -0.09
CA GLN A 228 -28.85 -2.14 -1.37
C GLN A 228 -29.23 -0.65 -1.26
N THR A 229 -29.89 -0.26 -0.16
CA THR A 229 -30.30 1.13 0.08
C THR A 229 -29.10 2.07 0.18
N ASP A 230 -27.99 1.62 0.78
CA ASP A 230 -26.76 2.40 0.83
C ASP A 230 -26.18 2.62 -0.56
N ILE A 231 -26.15 1.55 -1.38
CA ILE A 231 -25.64 1.59 -2.76
C ILE A 231 -26.50 2.52 -3.62
N ASP A 232 -27.83 2.41 -3.52
CA ASP A 232 -28.78 3.25 -4.25
C ASP A 232 -28.63 4.74 -3.88
N ALA A 233 -28.34 5.03 -2.61
CA ALA A 233 -28.11 6.38 -2.10
C ALA A 233 -26.71 6.93 -2.41
N GLY A 234 -25.81 6.11 -2.96
CA GLY A 234 -24.45 6.51 -3.31
C GLY A 234 -24.43 7.64 -4.33
N ALA A 235 -23.68 8.70 -4.04
CA ALA A 235 -23.51 9.82 -4.96
C ALA A 235 -22.86 9.37 -6.28
N THR A 236 -23.26 9.97 -7.39
CA THR A 236 -22.56 9.77 -8.67
C THR A 236 -21.16 10.39 -8.59
N VAL A 237 -20.14 9.58 -8.89
CA VAL A 237 -18.74 10.02 -8.95
C VAL A 237 -18.40 10.41 -10.38
N ALA A 238 -18.67 9.51 -11.32
CA ALA A 238 -18.51 9.73 -12.76
C ALA A 238 -19.55 8.87 -13.49
N ALA A 239 -20.61 9.50 -14.04
CA ALA A 239 -21.74 8.76 -14.59
C ALA A 239 -21.30 7.73 -15.65
N PRO A 240 -21.71 6.45 -15.54
CA PRO A 240 -22.78 5.91 -14.68
C PRO A 240 -22.35 5.47 -13.27
N LEU A 241 -21.05 5.51 -12.95
CA LEU A 241 -20.48 4.99 -11.72
C LEU A 241 -20.83 5.87 -10.51
N ARG A 242 -21.29 5.22 -9.45
CA ARG A 242 -21.60 5.80 -8.14
C ARG A 242 -20.53 5.47 -7.12
N LEU A 243 -20.63 6.07 -5.93
CA LEU A 243 -19.64 5.92 -4.86
C LEU A 243 -19.31 4.46 -4.55
N PHE A 244 -20.32 3.58 -4.51
CA PHE A 244 -20.14 2.16 -4.22
C PHE A 244 -19.73 1.32 -5.44
N ASP A 245 -19.52 1.94 -6.59
CA ASP A 245 -18.83 1.34 -7.74
C ASP A 245 -17.33 1.56 -7.69
N CYS A 246 -16.83 2.43 -6.80
CA CYS A 246 -15.42 2.79 -6.69
C CYS A 246 -14.79 2.09 -5.47
N CYS A 247 -13.56 1.59 -5.61
CA CYS A 247 -12.79 1.14 -4.46
C CYS A 247 -12.41 2.31 -3.53
N PRO A 248 -12.26 2.08 -2.20
CA PRO A 248 -11.80 3.10 -1.29
C PRO A 248 -10.29 3.32 -1.46
N VAL A 249 -9.81 4.49 -1.03
CA VAL A 249 -8.38 4.69 -0.78
C VAL A 249 -8.03 3.96 0.52
N SER A 250 -7.07 3.04 0.46
CA SER A 250 -6.67 2.23 1.61
C SER A 250 -5.15 2.29 1.85
N ASP A 251 -4.77 2.30 3.13
CA ASP A 251 -3.41 1.99 3.55
C ASP A 251 -3.30 0.48 3.84
N GLY A 252 -2.18 -0.14 3.48
CA GLY A 252 -1.98 -1.57 3.68
C GLY A 252 -0.65 -2.07 3.12
N ALA A 253 -0.26 -3.27 3.55
CA ALA A 253 0.94 -3.96 3.08
C ALA A 253 0.66 -5.46 2.94
N ALA A 254 1.30 -6.10 1.96
CA ALA A 254 1.25 -7.53 1.75
C ALA A 254 2.65 -8.03 1.37
N ALA A 255 2.97 -9.26 1.76
CA ALA A 255 4.25 -9.88 1.47
C ALA A 255 4.08 -11.38 1.23
N ILE A 256 4.89 -11.92 0.34
CA ILE A 256 4.99 -13.36 0.05
C ILE A 256 6.46 -13.78 0.03
N ILE A 257 6.70 -15.05 0.33
CA ILE A 257 8.03 -15.67 0.24
C ILE A 257 7.99 -16.68 -0.90
N ILE A 258 8.80 -16.45 -1.93
CA ILE A 258 8.91 -17.34 -3.08
C ILE A 258 10.21 -18.12 -2.98
N SER A 259 10.12 -19.44 -3.22
CA SER A 259 11.26 -20.35 -3.23
C SER A 259 11.12 -21.31 -4.41
N ARG A 260 12.25 -21.65 -5.04
CA ARG A 260 12.29 -22.70 -6.06
C ARG A 260 12.02 -24.09 -5.49
N ASN A 261 12.41 -24.31 -4.22
CA ASN A 261 12.22 -25.58 -3.54
C ASN A 261 11.03 -25.45 -2.58
N PRO A 262 9.98 -26.28 -2.72
CA PRO A 262 8.89 -26.30 -1.76
C PRO A 262 9.44 -26.69 -0.38
N ARG A 263 9.00 -25.99 0.66
CA ARG A 263 9.47 -26.24 2.03
C ARG A 263 8.73 -27.41 2.67
N ASP A 264 7.44 -27.53 2.38
CA ASP A 264 6.50 -28.52 2.90
C ASP A 264 5.25 -28.59 2.00
N GLU A 265 4.31 -29.47 2.34
CA GLU A 265 3.04 -29.68 1.62
C GLU A 265 2.11 -28.46 1.59
N ARG A 266 2.39 -27.41 2.39
CA ARG A 266 1.63 -26.16 2.36
C ARG A 266 2.13 -25.24 1.24
N SER A 267 3.24 -25.55 0.59
CA SER A 267 3.78 -24.70 -0.47
C SER A 267 2.84 -24.71 -1.69
N VAL A 268 2.34 -23.55 -2.11
CA VAL A 268 1.44 -23.41 -3.28
C VAL A 268 2.30 -23.11 -4.52
N PRO A 269 2.27 -23.96 -5.56
CA PRO A 269 3.08 -23.75 -6.75
C PRO A 269 2.50 -22.63 -7.64
N ILE A 270 3.38 -21.77 -8.15
CA ILE A 270 3.05 -20.84 -9.24
C ILE A 270 3.24 -21.60 -10.56
N ILE A 271 2.14 -22.02 -11.18
CA ILE A 271 2.16 -22.87 -12.38
C ILE A 271 2.23 -22.07 -13.69
N GLY A 272 1.88 -20.79 -13.68
CA GLY A 272 1.97 -19.89 -14.82
C GLY A 272 2.09 -18.43 -14.40
N SER A 273 2.74 -17.62 -15.23
CA SER A 273 2.86 -16.17 -15.03
C SER A 273 2.93 -15.50 -16.40
N GLY A 274 2.21 -14.39 -16.57
CA GLY A 274 2.15 -13.69 -17.84
C GLY A 274 2.16 -12.18 -17.64
N LEU A 275 2.68 -11.47 -18.63
CA LEU A 275 2.72 -10.01 -18.65
C LEU A 275 2.24 -9.50 -20.01
N GLY A 276 1.34 -8.53 -19.96
CA GLY A 276 0.87 -7.78 -21.12
C GLY A 276 0.94 -6.29 -20.86
N THR A 277 1.14 -5.53 -21.94
CA THR A 277 1.13 -4.06 -21.92
C THR A 277 0.18 -3.54 -22.98
N ASP A 278 -0.35 -2.34 -22.77
CA ASP A 278 -1.27 -1.66 -23.67
C ASP A 278 -1.00 -0.14 -23.62
N ALA A 279 -1.66 0.62 -24.48
CA ALA A 279 -1.57 2.08 -24.48
C ALA A 279 -2.07 2.66 -23.13
N ILE A 280 -1.31 3.64 -22.62
CA ILE A 280 -1.65 4.37 -21.39
C ILE A 280 -2.98 5.11 -21.58
N SER A 281 -3.11 5.85 -22.69
CA SER A 281 -4.34 6.59 -22.99
C SER A 281 -5.43 5.66 -23.50
N LEU A 282 -6.61 5.73 -22.87
CA LEU A 282 -7.80 5.01 -23.33
C LEU A 282 -8.15 5.34 -24.80
N ALA A 283 -7.96 6.59 -25.23
CA ALA A 283 -8.26 7.03 -26.59
C ALA A 283 -7.35 6.42 -27.67
N GLN A 284 -6.20 5.87 -27.27
CA GLN A 284 -5.27 5.19 -28.19
C GLN A 284 -5.51 3.68 -28.25
N ARG A 285 -6.40 3.13 -27.43
CA ARG A 285 -6.71 1.70 -27.44
C ARG A 285 -7.66 1.37 -28.57
N GLU A 286 -7.45 0.21 -29.18
CA GLU A 286 -8.31 -0.29 -30.26
C GLU A 286 -9.69 -0.72 -29.74
N ASN A 287 -9.73 -1.27 -28.52
CA ASN A 287 -10.95 -1.69 -27.86
C ASN A 287 -11.10 -0.98 -26.50
N HIS A 288 -12.34 -0.56 -26.21
CA HIS A 288 -12.71 0.20 -25.03
C HIS A 288 -13.57 -0.61 -24.05
N THR A 289 -13.85 -1.88 -24.36
CA THR A 289 -14.56 -2.84 -23.49
C THR A 289 -13.73 -4.10 -23.24
N SER A 290 -12.44 -4.07 -23.55
CA SER A 290 -11.48 -5.17 -23.37
C SER A 290 -10.09 -4.55 -23.29
N PHE A 291 -9.23 -5.11 -22.45
CA PHE A 291 -7.86 -4.67 -22.25
C PHE A 291 -6.90 -5.70 -22.85
N ALA A 292 -6.19 -5.30 -23.93
CA ALA A 292 -5.29 -6.21 -24.63
C ALA A 292 -4.16 -6.73 -23.71
N ALA A 293 -3.70 -5.89 -22.78
CA ALA A 293 -2.75 -6.27 -21.74
C ALA A 293 -3.25 -7.45 -20.89
N ALA A 294 -4.49 -7.41 -20.42
CA ALA A 294 -5.05 -8.45 -19.55
C ALA A 294 -5.17 -9.78 -20.31
N ARG A 295 -5.70 -9.77 -21.54
CA ARG A 295 -5.79 -10.97 -22.37
C ARG A 295 -4.43 -11.57 -22.70
N ALA A 296 -3.43 -10.72 -23.02
CA ALA A 296 -2.08 -11.17 -23.32
C ALA A 296 -1.41 -11.80 -22.08
N ALA A 297 -1.58 -11.20 -20.90
CA ALA A 297 -1.08 -11.74 -19.64
C ALA A 297 -1.76 -13.09 -19.30
N ALA A 298 -3.08 -13.16 -19.35
CA ALA A 298 -3.83 -14.38 -19.09
C ALA A 298 -3.44 -15.50 -20.08
N GLY A 299 -3.36 -15.19 -21.38
CA GLY A 299 -2.97 -16.15 -22.40
C GLY A 299 -1.56 -16.72 -22.20
N GLN A 300 -0.59 -15.88 -21.80
CA GLN A 300 0.76 -16.34 -21.45
C GLN A 300 0.74 -17.24 -20.20
N ALA A 301 0.01 -16.85 -19.15
CA ALA A 301 -0.08 -17.61 -17.91
C ALA A 301 -0.73 -18.99 -18.15
N TYR A 302 -1.84 -19.05 -18.87
CA TYR A 302 -2.53 -20.29 -19.23
C TYR A 302 -1.65 -21.21 -20.08
N MET A 303 -0.95 -20.65 -21.07
CA MET A 303 -0.02 -21.42 -21.90
C MET A 303 1.13 -22.01 -21.09
N GLN A 304 1.71 -21.24 -20.16
CA GLN A 304 2.79 -21.72 -19.30
C GLN A 304 2.30 -22.81 -18.33
N ALA A 305 1.09 -22.65 -17.80
CA ALA A 305 0.47 -23.61 -16.88
C ALA A 305 -0.08 -24.87 -17.58
N GLY A 306 -0.29 -24.81 -18.91
CA GLY A 306 -0.90 -25.92 -19.65
C GLY A 306 -2.39 -26.11 -19.35
N ILE A 307 -3.08 -25.03 -18.96
CA ILE A 307 -4.51 -25.04 -18.59
C ILE A 307 -5.32 -24.10 -19.48
N THR A 308 -6.62 -24.06 -19.26
CA THR A 308 -7.58 -23.13 -19.86
C THR A 308 -8.39 -22.41 -18.78
N ALA A 309 -9.13 -21.38 -19.16
CA ALA A 309 -10.01 -20.66 -18.24
C ALA A 309 -11.09 -21.55 -17.59
N ALA A 310 -11.43 -22.68 -18.21
CA ALA A 310 -12.40 -23.65 -17.68
C ALA A 310 -11.87 -24.48 -16.51
N ASP A 311 -10.55 -24.49 -16.31
CA ASP A 311 -9.88 -25.23 -15.23
C ASP A 311 -9.74 -24.37 -13.95
N ILE A 312 -10.19 -23.12 -13.96
CA ILE A 312 -10.07 -22.18 -12.82
C ILE A 312 -11.22 -22.40 -11.84
N ASP A 313 -10.91 -22.55 -10.55
CA ASP A 313 -11.90 -22.76 -9.49
C ASP A 313 -12.29 -21.47 -8.76
N LEU A 314 -11.39 -20.49 -8.71
CA LEU A 314 -11.64 -19.16 -8.16
C LEU A 314 -10.71 -18.12 -8.78
N VAL A 315 -11.10 -16.85 -8.70
CA VAL A 315 -10.29 -15.76 -9.26
C VAL A 315 -10.31 -14.54 -8.36
N GLU A 316 -9.15 -13.88 -8.23
CA GLU A 316 -9.01 -12.53 -7.71
C GLU A 316 -8.68 -11.56 -8.85
N VAL A 317 -9.65 -10.77 -9.29
CA VAL A 317 -9.48 -9.78 -10.37
C VAL A 317 -9.32 -8.36 -9.82
N HIS A 318 -8.73 -7.48 -10.63
CA HIS A 318 -8.50 -6.08 -10.28
C HIS A 318 -9.77 -5.23 -10.45
N ASP A 319 -10.70 -5.32 -9.49
CA ASP A 319 -11.99 -4.63 -9.46
C ASP A 319 -11.93 -3.23 -8.81
N CYS A 320 -10.99 -2.37 -9.25
CA CYS A 320 -10.94 -0.99 -8.76
C CYS A 320 -12.24 -0.21 -9.02
N PHE A 321 -12.98 -0.62 -10.05
CA PHE A 321 -14.37 -0.26 -10.27
C PHE A 321 -15.21 -1.50 -10.62
N THR A 322 -16.52 -1.49 -10.36
CA THR A 322 -17.41 -2.63 -10.66
C THR A 322 -17.39 -3.05 -12.12
N ILE A 323 -17.31 -2.12 -13.07
CA ILE A 323 -17.11 -2.43 -14.50
C ILE A 323 -15.78 -3.17 -14.78
N ALA A 324 -14.73 -2.92 -13.99
CA ALA A 324 -13.44 -3.56 -14.17
C ALA A 324 -13.51 -5.07 -13.86
N GLU A 325 -14.35 -5.48 -12.89
CA GLU A 325 -14.60 -6.91 -12.62
C GLU A 325 -15.23 -7.60 -13.85
N ILE A 326 -16.24 -6.98 -14.48
CA ILE A 326 -16.90 -7.51 -15.68
C ILE A 326 -15.89 -7.69 -16.81
N VAL A 327 -15.16 -6.62 -17.15
CA VAL A 327 -14.19 -6.66 -18.25
C VAL A 327 -13.07 -7.64 -17.96
N ALA A 328 -12.60 -7.74 -16.71
CA ALA A 328 -11.58 -8.72 -16.33
C ALA A 328 -12.09 -10.15 -16.50
N MET A 329 -13.32 -10.47 -16.09
CA MET A 329 -13.89 -11.81 -16.29
C MET A 329 -13.93 -12.20 -17.78
N GLU A 330 -14.29 -11.25 -18.64
CA GLU A 330 -14.34 -11.46 -20.10
C GLU A 330 -12.92 -11.62 -20.68
N ASP A 331 -11.98 -10.76 -20.28
CA ASP A 331 -10.60 -10.78 -20.77
C ASP A 331 -9.80 -12.00 -20.29
N LEU A 332 -10.12 -12.53 -19.10
CA LEU A 332 -9.55 -13.78 -18.58
C LEU A 332 -10.18 -15.02 -19.23
N GLY A 333 -11.23 -14.86 -20.04
CA GLY A 333 -11.93 -15.95 -20.73
C GLY A 333 -12.87 -16.76 -19.83
N LEU A 334 -13.26 -16.23 -18.67
CA LEU A 334 -14.24 -16.86 -17.77
C LEU A 334 -15.67 -16.76 -18.33
N ALA A 335 -15.91 -15.75 -19.19
CA ALA A 335 -17.11 -15.57 -19.97
C ALA A 335 -16.75 -14.99 -21.34
N GLU A 336 -17.62 -15.20 -22.33
CA GLU A 336 -17.52 -14.49 -23.61
C GLU A 336 -17.75 -12.98 -23.43
N PRO A 337 -17.21 -12.12 -24.32
CA PRO A 337 -17.43 -10.68 -24.25
C PRO A 337 -18.92 -10.30 -24.18
N GLY A 338 -19.30 -9.52 -23.17
CA GLY A 338 -20.68 -9.14 -22.86
C GLY A 338 -21.47 -10.16 -22.05
N ALA A 339 -20.96 -11.38 -21.81
CA ALA A 339 -21.69 -12.46 -21.13
C ALA A 339 -21.33 -12.62 -19.64
N ALA A 340 -20.30 -11.93 -19.13
CA ALA A 340 -19.94 -12.01 -17.71
C ALA A 340 -21.08 -11.56 -16.78
N VAL A 341 -21.92 -10.62 -17.24
CA VAL A 341 -23.10 -10.15 -16.50
C VAL A 341 -24.13 -11.25 -16.25
N ASP A 342 -24.20 -12.28 -17.09
CA ASP A 342 -25.15 -13.38 -16.90
C ASP A 342 -24.74 -14.26 -15.72
N LEU A 343 -23.43 -14.48 -15.53
CA LEU A 343 -22.90 -15.16 -14.34
C LEU A 343 -23.17 -14.35 -13.06
N ILE A 344 -22.99 -13.04 -13.13
CA ILE A 344 -23.26 -12.12 -12.00
C ILE A 344 -24.75 -12.14 -11.64
N ARG A 345 -25.65 -12.03 -12.62
CA ARG A 345 -27.11 -12.07 -12.41
C ARG A 345 -27.59 -13.40 -11.86
N ALA A 346 -26.97 -14.50 -12.28
CA ALA A 346 -27.26 -15.84 -11.77
C ALA A 346 -26.68 -16.08 -10.36
N GLY A 347 -25.84 -15.18 -9.84
CA GLY A 347 -25.17 -15.33 -8.54
C GLY A 347 -24.01 -16.32 -8.56
N GLU A 348 -23.57 -16.75 -9.75
CA GLU A 348 -22.52 -17.75 -9.94
C GLU A 348 -21.13 -17.23 -9.53
N THR A 349 -20.97 -15.91 -9.40
CA THR A 349 -19.73 -15.28 -8.98
C THR A 349 -19.58 -15.11 -7.47
N ALA A 350 -20.63 -15.39 -6.70
CA ALA A 350 -20.59 -15.33 -5.23
C ALA A 350 -19.97 -16.60 -4.62
N PRO A 351 -19.57 -16.59 -3.34
CA PRO A 351 -19.17 -17.80 -2.63
C PRO A 351 -20.27 -18.87 -2.71
N GLY A 352 -19.91 -20.07 -3.16
CA GLY A 352 -20.84 -21.18 -3.40
C GLY A 352 -21.47 -21.23 -4.80
N GLY A 353 -21.23 -20.21 -5.63
CA GLY A 353 -21.51 -20.25 -7.07
C GLY A 353 -20.44 -21.04 -7.84
N LYS A 354 -20.66 -21.24 -9.14
CA LYS A 354 -19.77 -22.03 -10.00
C LYS A 354 -18.41 -21.39 -10.27
N MET A 355 -18.29 -20.06 -10.22
CA MET A 355 -17.04 -19.34 -10.50
C MET A 355 -16.86 -18.21 -9.49
N PRO A 356 -16.50 -18.49 -8.22
CA PRO A 356 -16.28 -17.46 -7.21
C PRO A 356 -15.26 -16.41 -7.65
N VAL A 357 -15.70 -15.16 -7.71
CA VAL A 357 -14.86 -13.99 -8.06
C VAL A 357 -14.69 -13.11 -6.85
N ASN A 358 -13.45 -12.77 -6.52
CA ASN A 358 -13.08 -11.88 -5.41
C ASN A 358 -13.65 -12.33 -4.06
N PRO A 359 -13.42 -13.59 -3.62
CA PRO A 359 -13.84 -14.03 -2.28
C PRO A 359 -13.23 -13.18 -1.14
N SER A 360 -12.11 -12.47 -1.38
CA SER A 360 -11.55 -11.50 -0.42
C SER A 360 -12.44 -10.28 -0.15
N GLY A 361 -13.41 -10.01 -1.04
CA GLY A 361 -14.10 -8.72 -1.16
C GLY A 361 -13.50 -7.81 -2.24
N GLY A 362 -12.46 -8.26 -2.95
CA GLY A 362 -11.80 -7.52 -4.02
C GLY A 362 -11.16 -6.22 -3.54
N LEU A 363 -10.69 -5.41 -4.48
CA LEU A 363 -10.27 -4.04 -4.23
C LEU A 363 -11.46 -3.19 -3.79
N LYS A 364 -12.62 -3.44 -4.40
CA LYS A 364 -13.81 -2.61 -4.22
C LYS A 364 -14.31 -2.57 -2.78
N ALA A 365 -14.23 -3.69 -2.05
CA ALA A 365 -14.64 -3.75 -0.65
C ALA A 365 -13.54 -4.25 0.32
N GLY A 366 -12.62 -5.07 -0.15
CA GLY A 366 -11.41 -5.47 0.58
C GLY A 366 -10.43 -4.32 0.78
N GLY A 367 -10.42 -3.35 -0.15
CA GLY A 367 -9.61 -2.14 -0.10
C GLY A 367 -8.46 -2.15 -1.11
N HIS A 368 -8.02 -0.95 -1.52
CA HIS A 368 -7.02 -0.81 -2.57
C HIS A 368 -5.78 -0.05 -2.10
N ALA A 369 -4.90 -0.77 -1.38
CA ALA A 369 -3.53 -0.32 -1.16
C ALA A 369 -2.71 -0.65 -2.42
N ILE A 370 -2.56 0.33 -3.31
CA ILE A 370 -2.13 0.14 -4.72
C ILE A 370 -0.95 -0.83 -4.84
N GLY A 371 0.19 -0.52 -4.21
CA GLY A 371 1.40 -1.35 -4.31
C GLY A 371 1.30 -2.73 -3.65
N ALA A 372 0.36 -2.91 -2.72
CA ALA A 372 0.15 -4.17 -2.01
C ALA A 372 -0.89 -5.08 -2.68
N THR A 373 -1.74 -4.54 -3.56
CA THR A 373 -2.95 -5.22 -4.06
C THR A 373 -2.62 -6.53 -4.78
N GLY A 374 -1.70 -6.53 -5.74
CA GLY A 374 -1.34 -7.75 -6.48
C GLY A 374 -0.78 -8.86 -5.57
N ILE A 375 0.00 -8.49 -4.55
CA ILE A 375 0.49 -9.44 -3.54
C ILE A 375 -0.63 -9.88 -2.58
N GLY A 376 -1.58 -9.00 -2.29
CA GLY A 376 -2.79 -9.32 -1.53
C GLY A 376 -3.69 -10.35 -2.22
N GLN A 377 -3.84 -10.24 -3.55
CA GLN A 377 -4.55 -11.23 -4.37
C GLN A 377 -3.86 -12.60 -4.30
N MET A 378 -2.53 -12.64 -4.45
CA MET A 378 -1.75 -13.88 -4.26
C MET A 378 -1.86 -14.46 -2.85
N TYR A 379 -1.93 -13.59 -1.83
CA TYR A 379 -2.17 -14.01 -0.45
C TYR A 379 -3.53 -14.69 -0.32
N GLU A 380 -4.60 -14.09 -0.84
CA GLU A 380 -5.94 -14.69 -0.77
C GLU A 380 -5.99 -16.02 -1.52
N ALA A 381 -5.50 -16.08 -2.76
CA ALA A 381 -5.41 -17.32 -3.53
C ALA A 381 -4.66 -18.42 -2.75
N THR A 382 -3.54 -18.08 -2.12
CA THR A 382 -2.78 -19.00 -1.27
C THR A 382 -3.59 -19.49 -0.07
N LYS A 383 -4.36 -18.61 0.59
CA LYS A 383 -5.22 -18.98 1.73
C LYS A 383 -6.35 -19.91 1.31
N GLN A 384 -6.97 -19.64 0.15
CA GLN A 384 -8.03 -20.46 -0.41
C GLN A 384 -7.53 -21.86 -0.77
N LEU A 385 -6.44 -21.96 -1.54
CA LEU A 385 -5.85 -23.24 -1.97
C LEU A 385 -5.31 -24.09 -0.81
N ARG A 386 -5.00 -23.47 0.34
CA ARG A 386 -4.59 -24.18 1.56
C ARG A 386 -5.76 -24.62 2.45
N GLY A 387 -6.99 -24.22 2.14
CA GLY A 387 -8.13 -24.47 3.02
C GLY A 387 -8.11 -23.61 4.30
N GLU A 388 -7.49 -22.44 4.27
CA GLU A 388 -7.27 -21.60 5.45
C GLU A 388 -8.00 -20.24 5.39
N ALA A 389 -8.94 -20.07 4.46
CA ALA A 389 -9.63 -18.79 4.25
C ALA A 389 -10.81 -18.56 5.23
N GLY A 390 -11.09 -19.51 6.13
CA GLY A 390 -12.13 -19.35 7.17
C GLY A 390 -13.54 -19.28 6.56
N ASP A 391 -14.34 -18.30 6.98
CA ASP A 391 -15.75 -18.18 6.59
C ASP A 391 -15.95 -17.90 5.09
N ARG A 392 -14.91 -17.43 4.39
CA ARG A 392 -14.93 -17.17 2.94
C ARG A 392 -14.30 -18.28 2.11
N GLN A 393 -14.06 -19.46 2.69
CA GLN A 393 -13.43 -20.58 2.00
C GLN A 393 -14.27 -21.05 0.80
N VAL A 394 -13.64 -21.12 -0.38
CA VAL A 394 -14.17 -21.79 -1.56
C VAL A 394 -13.91 -23.30 -1.44
N PRO A 395 -14.96 -24.15 -1.40
CA PRO A 395 -14.78 -25.59 -1.24
C PRO A 395 -14.12 -26.23 -2.45
N GLY A 396 -13.06 -27.01 -2.23
CA GLY A 396 -12.46 -27.86 -3.27
C GLY A 396 -11.66 -27.11 -4.34
N ALA A 397 -11.27 -25.86 -4.11
CA ALA A 397 -10.45 -25.11 -5.05
C ALA A 397 -9.02 -25.67 -5.15
N GLU A 398 -8.57 -25.96 -6.37
CA GLU A 398 -7.23 -26.46 -6.69
C GLU A 398 -6.45 -25.47 -7.57
N ILE A 399 -7.14 -24.67 -8.40
CA ILE A 399 -6.55 -23.68 -9.29
C ILE A 399 -7.17 -22.31 -9.06
N ALA A 400 -6.32 -21.31 -8.80
CA ALA A 400 -6.70 -19.92 -8.62
C ALA A 400 -5.93 -19.01 -9.58
N VAL A 401 -6.57 -17.93 -10.02
CA VAL A 401 -5.96 -16.89 -10.87
C VAL A 401 -6.00 -15.52 -10.22
#